data_AF-A0A660L9D4-F1
#
_entry.id   AF-A0A660L9D4-F1
#
_cell.length_a   1.000
_cell.length_b   1.000
_cell.length_c   1.000
_cell.angle_alpha   90.00
_cell.angle_beta   90.00
_cell.angle_gamma   90.00
#
_symmetry.space_group_name_H-M   'P 1'
#
loop_
_entity.id
_entity.type
_entity.pdbx_description
1 polymer ?
#
loop_
_entity_poly.entity_id
_entity_poly.type
_entity_poly.pdbx_seq_one_letter_code
_entity_poly.pdbx_strand_id
1 'polypeptide(L)'
;MQRDTVQVVNAETEEVVGYVDATSPDLALVEALARMQLRARRRGERVRLRNVPDELRGLLELVGLADVLAVEPEREPELREQLRVDEVMQPGDPPL
;
A
#
# COMPACT_ATOMS: atom_id res chain seq x y z
N MET A 1 16.30 14.20 19.79
CA MET A 1 15.30 14.36 18.72
C MET A 1 15.51 13.20 17.76
N GLN A 2 14.62 12.21 17.78
CA GLN A 2 14.61 11.10 16.83
C GLN A 2 14.35 11.67 15.43
N ARG A 3 15.01 11.16 14.39
CA ARG A 3 14.79 11.58 13.01
C ARG A 3 14.33 10.38 12.19
N ASP A 4 13.02 10.22 12.08
CA ASP A 4 12.44 9.25 11.16
C ASP A 4 12.45 9.87 9.76
N THR A 5 12.90 9.09 8.77
CA THR A 5 13.01 9.58 7.39
C THR A 5 12.00 8.88 6.51
N VAL A 6 11.13 9.66 5.87
CA VAL A 6 10.20 9.19 4.85
C VAL A 6 10.70 9.64 3.48
N GLN A 7 11.16 8.71 2.63
CA GLN A 7 11.50 9.03 1.25
C GLN A 7 10.32 8.71 0.33
N VAL A 8 9.84 9.73 -0.38
CA VAL A 8 8.77 9.58 -1.37
C VAL A 8 9.37 9.52 -2.76
N VAL A 9 9.17 8.41 -3.47
CA VAL A 9 9.53 8.24 -4.87
C VAL A 9 8.25 8.29 -5.70
N ASN A 10 8.16 9.24 -6.62
CA ASN A 10 7.07 9.31 -7.60
C ASN A 10 7.51 8.52 -8.84
N ALA A 11 6.94 7.33 -9.03
CA ALA A 11 7.29 6.44 -10.12
C ALA A 11 6.23 6.51 -11.23
N GLU A 12 6.14 7.64 -11.94
CA GLU A 12 5.42 7.80 -13.22
C GLU A 12 3.95 7.27 -13.28
N THR A 13 3.31 7.03 -12.14
CA THR A 13 2.00 6.41 -11.97
C THR A 13 1.24 7.12 -10.84
N GLU A 14 -0.07 6.91 -10.71
CA GLU A 14 -0.91 7.45 -9.61
C GLU A 14 -0.55 6.86 -8.22
N GLU A 15 0.69 6.39 -8.04
CA GLU A 15 1.18 5.71 -6.85
C GLU A 15 2.41 6.42 -6.27
N VAL A 16 2.33 6.72 -4.98
CA VAL A 16 3.36 7.39 -4.19
C VAL A 16 4.03 6.32 -3.32
N VAL A 17 5.28 5.98 -3.60
CA VAL A 17 6.01 4.96 -2.84
C VAL A 17 6.83 5.61 -1.72
N GLY A 18 6.58 5.23 -0.47
CA GLY A 18 7.28 5.71 0.71
C GLY A 18 8.22 4.67 1.32
N TYR A 19 9.45 5.05 1.64
CA TYR A 19 10.35 4.27 2.50
C TYR A 19 10.41 4.90 3.88
N VAL A 20 10.29 4.10 4.94
CA VAL A 20 10.35 4.61 6.31
C VAL A 20 11.53 3.97 7.03
N ASP A 21 12.54 4.77 7.34
CA ASP A 21 13.62 4.39 8.24
C ASP A 21 13.32 4.99 9.63
N ALA A 22 12.88 4.13 10.55
CA ALA A 22 12.50 4.50 11.90
C ALA A 22 12.96 3.41 12.87
N THR A 23 13.83 3.78 13.82
CA THR A 23 14.41 2.86 14.82
C THR A 23 13.50 2.64 16.03
N SER A 24 12.52 3.52 16.25
CA SER A 24 11.56 3.44 17.36
C SER A 24 10.27 4.15 16.93
N PRO A 25 9.45 3.52 16.08
CA PRO A 25 8.25 4.14 15.53
C PRO A 25 7.24 4.49 16.62
N ASP A 26 6.66 5.69 16.53
CA ASP A 26 5.66 6.19 17.47
C ASP A 26 4.36 6.63 16.76
N LEU A 27 3.39 7.07 17.56
CA LEU A 27 2.11 7.53 17.02
C LEU A 27 2.20 8.85 16.25
N ALA A 28 3.25 9.67 16.47
CA ALA A 28 3.44 10.89 15.70
C ALA A 28 3.88 10.56 14.27
N LEU A 29 4.75 9.56 14.09
CA LEU A 29 5.09 9.02 12.78
C LEU A 29 3.86 8.43 12.08
N VAL A 30 3.04 7.66 12.79
CA VAL A 30 1.78 7.12 12.25
C VAL A 30 0.83 8.22 11.80
N GLU A 31 0.66 9.28 12.61
CA GLU A 31 -0.17 10.43 12.23
C GLU A 31 0.35 11.10 10.95
N ALA A 32 1.67 11.30 10.85
CA ALA A 32 2.30 11.91 9.69
C ALA A 32 2.04 11.10 8.41
N LEU A 33 2.20 9.77 8.48
CA LEU A 33 1.92 8.85 7.37
C LEU A 33 0.44 8.87 6.97
N ALA A 34 -0.47 8.83 7.94
CA ALA A 34 -1.91 8.90 7.70
C ALA A 34 -2.31 10.22 7.01
N ARG A 35 -1.74 11.34 7.47
CA ARG A 35 -1.99 12.65 6.87
C ARG A 35 -1.42 12.75 5.45
N MET A 36 -0.27 12.15 5.19
CA MET A 36 0.31 12.06 3.85
C MET A 36 -0.62 11.29 2.90
N GLN A 37 -1.08 10.10 3.31
CA GLN A 37 -2.00 9.29 2.54
C GLN A 37 -3.32 10.02 2.26
N LEU A 38 -3.86 10.75 3.24
CA LEU A 38 -5.06 11.57 3.03
C LEU A 38 -4.82 12.66 1.97
N ARG A 39 -3.65 13.30 1.96
CA ARG A 39 -3.31 14.32 0.96
C ARG A 39 -3.17 13.72 -0.44
N ALA A 40 -2.54 12.55 -0.55
CA ALA A 40 -2.42 11.80 -1.81
C ALA A 40 -3.80 11.39 -2.36
N ARG A 41 -4.63 10.77 -1.52
CA ARG A 41 -5.99 10.35 -1.90
C ARG A 41 -6.86 11.50 -2.43
N ARG A 42 -6.74 12.68 -1.84
CA ARG A 42 -7.46 13.89 -2.31
C ARG A 42 -7.01 14.37 -3.69
N ARG A 43 -5.83 13.95 -4.15
CA ARG A 43 -5.32 14.19 -5.50
C ARG A 43 -5.58 13.03 -6.47
N GLY A 44 -6.24 11.96 -6.02
CA GLY A 44 -6.44 10.74 -6.80
C GLY A 44 -5.27 9.76 -6.74
N GLU A 45 -4.24 10.04 -5.93
CA GLU A 45 -3.06 9.19 -5.76
C GLU A 45 -3.27 8.16 -4.64
N ARG A 46 -2.53 7.05 -4.68
CA ARG A 46 -2.44 6.06 -3.60
C ARG A 46 -1.02 6.00 -3.04
N VAL A 47 -0.86 6.05 -1.71
CA VAL A 47 0.44 5.76 -1.05
C VAL A 47 0.59 4.26 -0.82
N ARG A 48 1.79 3.75 -1.09
CA ARG A 48 2.26 2.46 -0.56
C ARG A 48 3.55 2.64 0.23
N LEU A 49 3.66 1.93 1.35
CA LEU A 49 4.90 1.90 2.13
C LEU A 49 5.69 0.62 1.83
N ARG A 50 7.00 0.76 1.63
CA ARG A 50 7.96 -0.32 1.37
C ARG A 50 9.03 -0.35 2.45
N ASN A 51 9.56 -1.54 2.71
CA ASN A 51 10.61 -1.79 3.72
C ASN A 51 10.23 -1.22 5.09
N VAL A 52 8.98 -1.40 5.48
CA VAL A 52 8.46 -0.92 6.77
C VAL A 52 9.04 -1.79 7.89
N PRO A 53 9.72 -1.22 8.89
CA PRO A 53 10.22 -1.98 10.03
C PRO A 53 9.09 -2.75 10.73
N ASP A 54 9.38 -3.95 11.22
CA ASP A 54 8.36 -4.82 11.86
C ASP A 54 7.61 -4.12 13.00
N GLU A 55 8.29 -3.30 13.79
CA GLU A 55 7.70 -2.52 14.87
C GLU A 55 6.68 -1.50 14.36
N LEU A 56 6.99 -0.83 13.23
CA LEU A 56 6.07 0.12 12.60
C LEU A 56 4.90 -0.61 11.97
N ARG A 57 5.14 -1.78 11.34
CA ARG A 57 4.06 -2.63 10.83
C ARG A 57 3.11 -3.05 11.95
N GLY A 58 3.63 -3.55 13.06
CA GLY A 58 2.83 -3.93 14.22
C GLY A 58 2.06 -2.75 14.82
N LEU A 59 2.66 -1.56 14.88
CA LEU A 59 1.95 -0.36 15.32
C LEU A 59 0.82 0.03 14.36
N LEU A 60 1.05 -0.06 13.04
CA LEU A 60 0.04 0.22 12.02
C LEU A 60 -1.11 -0.80 12.04
N GLU A 61 -0.82 -2.08 12.30
CA GLU A 61 -1.82 -3.12 12.51
C GLU A 61 -2.65 -2.83 13.78
N LEU A 62 -1.98 -2.50 14.88
CA LEU A 62 -2.63 -2.17 16.16
C LEU A 62 -3.63 -1.02 16.03
N VAL A 63 -3.31 0.00 15.23
CA VAL A 63 -4.20 1.15 14.99
C VAL A 63 -5.14 0.97 13.79
N GLY A 64 -5.10 -0.17 13.10
CA GLY A 64 -5.96 -0.46 11.94
C GLY A 64 -5.64 0.33 10.68
N LEU A 65 -4.40 0.79 10.51
CA LEU A 65 -3.93 1.58 9.36
C LEU A 65 -3.04 0.81 8.37
N ALA A 66 -2.69 -0.44 8.65
CA ALA A 66 -1.85 -1.26 7.78
C ALA A 66 -2.42 -1.38 6.34
N ASP A 67 -3.72 -1.66 6.20
CA ASP A 67 -4.39 -1.75 4.89
C ASP A 67 -4.58 -0.38 4.22
N VAL A 68 -4.72 0.68 5.02
CA VAL A 68 -4.90 2.05 4.52
C VAL A 68 -3.64 2.56 3.82
N LEU A 69 -2.48 2.14 4.30
CA LEU A 69 -1.15 2.52 3.80
C LEU A 69 -0.53 1.48 2.87
N ALA A 70 -1.28 0.41 2.53
CA ALA A 70 -0.84 -0.68 1.65
C ALA A 70 0.58 -1.15 2.02
N VAL A 71 0.78 -1.46 3.30
CA VAL A 71 2.04 -1.99 3.80
C VAL A 71 2.24 -3.38 3.20
N GLU A 72 3.12 -3.48 2.21
CA GLU A 72 3.46 -4.78 1.64
C GLU A 72 4.32 -5.54 2.68
N PRO A 73 3.96 -6.76 3.09
CA PRO A 73 4.91 -7.64 3.77
C PRO A 73 6.12 -7.85 2.85
N GLU A 74 7.29 -8.17 3.41
CA GLU A 74 8.46 -8.64 2.65
C GLU A 74 8.19 -10.01 1.99
N ARG A 75 7.13 -10.11 1.20
CA ARG A 75 6.90 -11.25 0.34
C ARG A 75 7.80 -11.05 -0.87
N GLU A 76 8.73 -11.99 -1.04
CA GLU A 76 9.19 -12.37 -2.38
C GLU A 76 7.96 -12.38 -3.31
N PRO A 77 8.08 -11.87 -4.53
CA PRO A 77 6.93 -11.73 -5.41
C PRO A 77 6.40 -13.13 -5.73
N GLU A 78 5.39 -13.58 -4.98
CA GLU A 78 4.43 -14.53 -5.47
C GLU A 78 3.73 -13.81 -6.62
N LEU A 79 4.25 -14.03 -7.82
CA LEU A 79 3.61 -13.70 -9.08
C LEU A 79 2.15 -14.13 -8.92
N ARG A 80 1.27 -13.15 -8.71
CA ARG A 80 -0.15 -13.34 -8.86
C ARG A 80 -0.34 -13.81 -10.29
N GLU A 81 -0.44 -15.12 -10.50
CA GLU A 81 -1.14 -15.65 -11.64
C GLU A 81 -2.54 -15.06 -11.54
N GLN A 82 -2.77 -14.00 -12.33
CA GLN A 82 -4.11 -13.55 -12.62
C GLN A 82 -4.78 -14.71 -13.34
N LEU A 83 -5.49 -15.57 -12.59
CA LEU A 83 -6.52 -16.40 -13.16
C LEU A 83 -7.59 -15.45 -13.70
N ARG A 84 -7.39 -15.00 -14.94
CA ARG A 84 -8.47 -14.56 -15.80
C ARG A 84 -9.38 -15.76 -15.94
N VAL A 85 -10.46 -15.80 -15.16
CA VAL A 85 -11.60 -16.63 -15.53
C VAL A 85 -12.27 -15.86 -16.66
N ASP A 86 -11.81 -16.10 -17.88
CA ASP A 86 -12.64 -15.89 -19.07
C ASP A 86 -13.71 -16.99 -19.01
N GLU A 87 -14.80 -16.74 -18.28
CA GLU A 87 -15.97 -17.60 -18.39
C GLU A 87 -16.59 -17.36 -19.78
N VAL A 88 -16.33 -18.33 -20.65
CA VAL A 88 -16.78 -18.40 -22.03
C VAL A 88 -18.29 -18.20 -22.10
N MET A 89 -18.73 -17.22 -22.91
CA MET A 89 -20.11 -17.12 -23.36
C MET A 89 -20.45 -18.42 -24.10
N GLN A 90 -21.26 -19.29 -23.51
CA GLN A 90 -21.79 -20.48 -24.18
C GLN A 90 -22.70 -20.01 -25.34
N PRO A 91 -22.34 -20.28 -26.61
CA PRO A 91 -23.20 -19.93 -27.73
C PRO A 91 -24.18 -21.09 -27.97
N GLY A 92 -25.49 -20.83 -27.89
CA GLY A 92 -26.47 -21.72 -28.50
C GLY A 92 -27.83 -21.79 -27.83
N ASP A 93 -28.67 -20.79 -28.07
CA ASP A 93 -30.08 -20.99 -28.40
C ASP A 93 -30.64 -19.68 -28.99
N PRO A 94 -31.59 -19.70 -29.93
CA PRO A 94 -31.65 -20.35 -31.24
C PRO A 94 -31.78 -19.29 -32.37
N PRO A 95 -31.70 -19.65 -33.66
CA PRO A 95 -32.36 -18.87 -34.71
C PRO A 95 -33.60 -19.59 -35.27
N LEU A 96 -34.61 -18.78 -35.60
CA LEU A 96 -35.97 -19.11 -36.10
C LEU A 96 -36.05 -20.19 -37.19
#